data_AF-A0A846T6N9-F1
#
_entry.id   AF-A0A846T6N9-F1
#
_cell.length_a   1.000
_cell.length_b   1.000
_cell.length_c   1.000
_cell.angle_alpha   90.00
_cell.angle_beta   90.00
_cell.angle_gamma   90.00
#
_symmetry.space_group_name_H-M   'P 1'
#
loop_
_entity.id
_entity.type
_entity.pdbx_description
1 polymer ?
#
loop_
_entity_poly.entity_id
_entity_poly.type
_entity_poly.pdbx_seq_one_letter_code
_entity_poly.pdbx_strand_id
1 'polypeptide(L)'
;MPIPLTFFRLLTADQAEWLDADGSIQRGPLTDLAPQASGASLILIAPGEAVTLHRALLPSPKRSTWARAIPYALEDQVAEDIETLHFALSALPDGAHLPAAVVAHDALRGWLDRCNQAGLTPTAIVPEPLLLPWREGEWSVLLEPQRVVVRTGSWEGFATERDLLELLLNQALVEAGDAKPQRLRVWGGTLSPLAATDVELLREDGPPEPLQWLASSYLPTKVINLLQGAYSRQAHWGR
;
A
#
# COMPACT_ATOMS: atom_id res chain seq x y z
N MET A 1 24.98 -6.97 10.94
CA MET A 1 23.60 -6.77 11.43
C MET A 1 22.73 -6.38 10.23
N PRO A 2 21.45 -6.77 10.17
CA PRO A 2 20.56 -6.26 9.13
C PRO A 2 20.48 -4.73 9.22
N ILE A 3 20.39 -4.07 8.06
CA ILE A 3 20.19 -2.61 7.99
C ILE A 3 18.81 -2.31 8.61
N PRO A 4 18.70 -1.39 9.58
CA PRO A 4 17.42 -1.05 10.18
C PRO A 4 16.47 -0.46 9.13
N LEU A 5 15.17 -0.73 9.26
CA LEU A 5 14.15 -0.14 8.40
C LEU A 5 13.55 1.09 9.08
N THR A 6 13.36 2.16 8.32
CA THR A 6 12.65 3.36 8.77
C THR A 6 11.44 3.57 7.87
N PHE A 7 10.25 3.51 8.45
CA PHE A 7 8.99 3.70 7.74
C PHE A 7 8.52 5.14 7.88
N PHE A 8 7.98 5.71 6.79
CA PHE A 8 7.44 7.05 6.83
C PHE A 8 6.27 7.23 5.85
N ARG A 9 5.40 8.19 6.16
CA ARG A 9 4.29 8.66 5.32
C ARG A 9 4.49 10.15 5.01
N LEU A 10 4.17 10.56 3.80
CA LEU A 10 4.05 11.98 3.46
C LEU A 10 2.66 12.47 3.89
N LEU A 11 2.61 13.52 4.71
CA LEU A 11 1.36 14.13 5.17
C LEU A 11 0.96 15.30 4.26
N THR A 12 1.94 16.09 3.82
CA THR A 12 1.79 17.19 2.87
C THR A 12 2.95 17.19 1.87
N ALA A 13 3.20 18.31 1.19
CA ALA A 13 4.37 18.46 0.33
C ALA A 13 5.69 18.46 1.11
N ASP A 14 5.69 19.02 2.32
CA ASP A 14 6.86 19.25 3.15
C ASP A 14 6.79 18.55 4.51
N GLN A 15 5.61 18.11 4.95
CA GLN A 15 5.42 17.41 6.22
C GLN A 15 5.34 15.90 6.02
N ALA A 16 5.91 15.18 6.98
CA ALA A 16 5.89 13.73 7.05
C ALA A 16 5.70 13.27 8.49
N GLU A 17 5.37 11.99 8.63
CA GLU A 17 5.54 11.27 9.88
C GLU A 17 6.39 10.03 9.64
N TRP A 18 7.21 9.67 10.63
CA TRP A 18 8.11 8.54 10.53
C TRP A 18 8.24 7.81 11.86
N LEU A 19 8.65 6.55 11.77
CA LEU A 19 8.96 5.71 12.91
C LEU A 19 10.45 5.82 13.24
N ASP A 20 10.76 6.29 14.45
CA ASP A 20 12.14 6.31 14.96
C ASP A 20 12.59 4.90 15.40
N ALA A 21 13.88 4.72 15.62
CA ALA A 21 14.49 3.44 16.00
C ALA A 21 13.98 2.89 17.34
N ASP A 22 13.49 3.76 18.24
CA ASP A 22 12.87 3.38 19.51
C ASP A 22 11.38 3.01 19.37
N GLY A 23 10.82 3.11 18.16
CA GLY A 23 9.42 2.86 17.86
C GLY A 23 8.49 4.05 18.11
N SER A 24 9.01 5.20 18.53
CA SER A 24 8.22 6.43 18.64
C SER A 24 7.88 7.00 17.27
N ILE A 25 6.75 7.71 17.19
CA ILE A 25 6.36 8.42 15.98
C ILE A 25 6.74 9.88 16.10
N GLN A 26 7.44 10.34 15.08
CA GLN A 26 7.81 11.73 14.91
C GLN A 26 6.98 12.32 13.77
N ARG A 27 6.67 13.62 13.87
CA ARG A 27 5.91 14.37 12.87
C ARG A 27 6.57 15.72 12.67
N GLY A 28 6.77 16.11 11.42
CA GLY A 28 7.39 17.39 11.11
C GLY A 28 7.87 17.49 9.66
N PRO A 29 8.71 18.49 9.37
CA PRO A 29 9.33 18.66 8.07
C PRO A 29 10.05 17.38 7.60
N LEU A 30 9.87 17.02 6.34
CA LEU A 30 10.52 15.85 5.72
C LEU A 30 12.05 15.94 5.81
N THR A 31 12.61 17.15 5.85
CA THR A 31 14.05 17.39 6.04
C THR A 31 14.56 16.91 7.40
N ASP A 32 13.71 16.83 8.42
CA ASP A 32 14.11 16.44 9.77
C ASP A 32 14.32 14.93 9.87
N LEU A 33 13.79 14.16 8.91
CA LEU A 33 14.02 12.72 8.77
C LEU A 33 15.43 12.41 8.25
N ALA A 34 16.04 13.27 7.42
CA ALA A 34 17.30 12.97 6.74
C ALA A 34 18.48 12.65 7.69
N PRO A 35 18.71 13.41 8.78
CA PRO A 35 19.74 13.06 9.77
C PRO A 35 19.49 11.72 10.47
N GLN A 36 18.22 11.37 10.69
CA GLN A 36 17.80 10.15 11.42
C GLN A 36 17.82 8.91 10.52
N ALA A 37 17.66 9.11 9.21
CA ALA A 37 17.68 8.05 8.20
C ALA A 37 19.10 7.55 7.86
N SER A 38 20.15 8.16 8.42
CA SER A 38 21.54 7.79 8.11
C SER A 38 21.83 6.33 8.52
N GLY A 39 22.15 5.50 7.53
CA GLY A 39 22.40 4.08 7.73
C GLY A 39 21.15 3.21 7.85
N ALA A 40 19.95 3.76 7.63
CA ALA A 40 18.69 3.03 7.59
C ALA A 40 18.16 2.85 6.15
N SER A 41 17.37 1.80 5.96
CA SER A 41 16.65 1.51 4.73
C SER A 41 15.28 2.20 4.79
N LEU A 42 15.13 3.29 4.05
CA LEU A 42 13.89 4.08 4.04
C LEU A 42 12.77 3.35 3.29
N ILE A 43 11.62 3.17 3.92
CA ILE A 43 10.40 2.60 3.33
C ILE A 43 9.33 3.69 3.33
N LEU A 44 9.01 4.22 2.15
CA LEU A 44 7.88 5.13 2.00
C LEU A 44 6.60 4.29 1.89
N ILE A 45 5.61 4.63 2.70
CA ILE A 45 4.27 4.07 2.57
C ILE A 45 3.49 4.98 1.61
N ALA A 46 3.11 4.44 0.45
CA ALA A 46 2.32 5.16 -0.53
C ALA A 46 0.87 5.29 -0.04
N PRO A 47 0.27 6.50 -0.11
CA PRO A 47 -1.13 6.70 0.23
C PRO A 47 -2.03 5.72 -0.54
N GLY A 48 -2.89 4.99 0.17
CA GLY A 48 -3.74 3.98 -0.45
C GLY A 48 -4.69 4.53 -1.51
N GLU A 49 -5.09 5.80 -1.44
CA GLU A 49 -5.99 6.46 -2.40
C GLU A 49 -5.33 6.71 -3.75
N ALA A 50 -3.99 6.79 -3.77
CA ALA A 50 -3.22 7.03 -4.98
C ALA A 50 -2.79 5.74 -5.68
N VAL A 51 -3.07 4.57 -5.10
CA VAL A 51 -2.66 3.27 -5.64
C VAL A 51 -3.83 2.33 -5.73
N THR A 52 -4.12 1.83 -6.94
CA THR A 52 -5.09 0.76 -7.13
C THR A 52 -4.39 -0.59 -7.21
N LEU A 53 -5.02 -1.62 -6.63
CA LEU A 53 -4.49 -2.97 -6.59
C LEU A 53 -5.33 -3.87 -7.50
N HIS A 54 -4.66 -4.63 -8.37
CA HIS A 54 -5.29 -5.46 -9.39
C HIS A 54 -4.72 -6.86 -9.39
N ARG A 55 -5.53 -7.82 -9.85
CA ARG A 55 -5.12 -9.21 -10.10
C ARG A 55 -5.38 -9.57 -11.55
N ALA A 56 -4.38 -9.32 -12.41
CA ALA A 56 -4.47 -9.70 -13.81
C ALA A 56 -4.30 -11.22 -13.96
N LEU A 57 -4.95 -11.84 -14.95
CA LEU A 57 -4.58 -13.20 -15.35
C LEU A 57 -3.11 -13.22 -15.80
N LEU A 58 -2.37 -14.26 -15.39
CA LEU A 58 -0.96 -14.39 -15.72
C LEU A 58 -0.80 -14.47 -17.25
N PRO A 59 -0.20 -13.46 -17.92
CA PRO A 59 -0.26 -13.35 -19.37
C PRO A 59 0.69 -14.32 -20.07
N SER A 60 1.71 -14.81 -19.37
CA SER A 60 2.71 -15.74 -19.89
C SER A 60 3.48 -16.41 -18.75
N PRO A 61 3.98 -17.65 -18.90
CA PRO A 61 4.95 -18.21 -17.96
C PRO A 61 6.30 -17.47 -17.96
N LYS A 62 6.62 -16.69 -19.01
CA LYS A 62 7.89 -15.97 -19.12
C LYS A 62 7.82 -14.63 -18.39
N ARG A 63 8.49 -14.54 -17.24
CA ARG A 63 8.55 -13.31 -16.43
C ARG A 63 8.99 -12.06 -17.18
N SER A 64 9.92 -12.19 -18.12
CA SER A 64 10.44 -11.05 -18.89
C SER A 64 9.37 -10.34 -19.74
N THR A 65 8.22 -10.95 -20.01
CA THR A 65 7.15 -10.34 -20.81
C THR A 65 6.08 -9.66 -19.97
N TRP A 66 6.05 -9.88 -18.65
CA TRP A 66 4.95 -9.42 -17.79
C TRP A 66 4.81 -7.90 -17.80
N ALA A 67 5.90 -7.17 -17.61
CA ALA A 67 5.88 -5.70 -17.56
C ALA A 67 5.32 -5.05 -18.83
N ARG A 68 5.45 -5.72 -19.99
CA ARG A 68 4.88 -5.24 -21.25
C ARG A 68 3.43 -5.67 -21.45
N ALA A 69 3.03 -6.83 -20.92
CA ALA A 69 1.71 -7.41 -21.15
C ALA A 69 0.64 -6.93 -20.16
N ILE A 70 1.03 -6.66 -18.91
CA ILE A 70 0.08 -6.28 -17.85
C ILE A 70 -0.66 -4.97 -18.12
N PRO A 71 -0.03 -3.89 -18.61
CA PRO A 71 -0.75 -2.66 -18.90
C PRO A 71 -1.94 -2.89 -19.84
N TYR A 72 -1.73 -3.63 -20.94
CA TYR A 72 -2.81 -3.99 -21.87
C TYR A 72 -3.85 -4.93 -21.25
N ALA A 73 -3.43 -5.87 -20.39
CA ALA A 73 -4.35 -6.78 -19.73
C ALA A 73 -5.28 -6.08 -18.72
N LEU A 74 -4.91 -4.89 -18.26
CA LEU A 74 -5.66 -4.08 -17.29
C LEU A 74 -6.28 -2.83 -17.92
N GLU A 75 -6.16 -2.62 -19.23
CA GLU A 75 -6.60 -1.39 -19.92
C GLU A 75 -8.08 -1.06 -19.64
N ASP A 76 -8.97 -2.05 -19.72
CA ASP A 76 -10.40 -1.88 -19.44
C ASP A 76 -10.74 -1.74 -17.93
N GLN A 77 -9.77 -2.02 -17.05
CA GLN A 77 -9.95 -1.99 -15.59
C GLN A 77 -9.40 -0.72 -14.95
N VAL A 78 -8.64 0.10 -15.70
CA VAL A 78 -8.09 1.37 -15.24
C VAL A 78 -8.87 2.53 -15.85
N ALA A 79 -9.07 3.59 -15.07
CA ALA A 79 -9.84 4.76 -15.52
C ALA A 79 -8.99 5.75 -16.34
N GLU A 80 -7.67 5.70 -16.20
CA GLU A 80 -6.71 6.58 -16.87
C GLU A 80 -6.03 5.83 -18.02
N ASP A 81 -5.41 6.59 -18.93
CA ASP A 81 -4.58 6.02 -20.00
C ASP A 81 -3.42 5.20 -19.41
N ILE A 82 -3.21 3.99 -19.90
CA ILE A 82 -2.12 3.13 -19.46
C ILE A 82 -0.74 3.77 -19.66
N GLU A 83 -0.60 4.74 -20.58
CA GLU A 83 0.63 5.50 -20.79
C GLU A 83 0.92 6.52 -19.68
N THR A 84 -0.09 6.96 -18.93
CA THR A 84 0.08 7.88 -17.78
C THR A 84 0.29 7.14 -16.46
N LEU A 85 0.16 5.80 -16.49
CA LEU A 85 0.19 4.94 -15.33
C LEU A 85 1.49 4.12 -15.24
N HIS A 86 2.00 3.97 -14.02
CA HIS A 86 3.06 3.04 -13.68
C HIS A 86 2.49 1.75 -13.09
N PHE A 87 2.92 0.62 -13.63
CA PHE A 87 2.52 -0.72 -13.19
C PHE A 87 3.69 -1.40 -12.47
N ALA A 88 3.51 -1.65 -11.18
CA ALA A 88 4.44 -2.42 -10.36
C ALA A 88 3.87 -3.81 -10.09
N LEU A 89 4.67 -4.86 -10.31
CA LEU A 89 4.19 -6.25 -10.25
C LEU A 89 4.69 -6.94 -8.99
N SER A 90 3.94 -7.90 -8.48
CA SER A 90 4.43 -8.77 -7.42
C SER A 90 5.65 -9.58 -7.88
N ALA A 91 6.47 -9.98 -6.92
CA ALA A 91 7.66 -10.77 -7.23
C ALA A 91 7.33 -12.17 -7.73
N LEU A 92 6.19 -12.73 -7.34
CA LEU A 92 5.73 -14.06 -7.75
C LEU A 92 4.24 -13.99 -8.10
N PRO A 93 3.76 -14.81 -9.05
CA PRO A 93 2.33 -14.99 -9.29
C PRO A 93 1.61 -15.51 -8.05
N ASP A 94 0.31 -15.25 -7.99
CA ASP A 94 -0.62 -15.78 -7.00
C ASP A 94 -1.61 -16.72 -7.70
N GLY A 95 -1.25 -18.01 -7.77
CA GLY A 95 -1.97 -18.99 -8.57
C GLY A 95 -1.94 -18.64 -10.06
N ALA A 96 -3.12 -18.49 -10.66
CA ALA A 96 -3.28 -18.10 -12.07
C ALA A 96 -3.19 -16.59 -12.32
N HIS A 97 -3.00 -15.78 -11.28
CA HIS A 97 -3.00 -14.33 -11.37
C HIS A 97 -1.62 -13.74 -11.12
N LEU A 98 -1.36 -12.57 -11.69
CA LEU A 98 -0.23 -11.71 -11.40
C LEU A 98 -0.73 -10.43 -10.73
N PRO A 99 -0.55 -10.30 -9.41
CA PRO A 99 -0.85 -9.07 -8.70
C PRO A 99 -0.06 -7.86 -9.23
N ALA A 100 -0.75 -6.73 -9.36
CA ALA A 100 -0.19 -5.47 -9.81
C ALA A 100 -0.69 -4.31 -8.93
N ALA A 101 0.19 -3.38 -8.64
CA ALA A 101 -0.15 -2.07 -8.08
C ALA A 101 0.01 -1.02 -9.17
N VAL A 102 -1.00 -0.17 -9.34
CA VAL A 102 -1.10 0.83 -10.40
C VAL A 102 -1.17 2.21 -9.78
N VAL A 103 -0.30 3.11 -10.23
CA VAL A 103 -0.17 4.48 -9.71
C VAL A 103 0.15 5.44 -10.85
N ALA A 104 -0.40 6.65 -10.84
CA ALA A 104 -0.05 7.67 -11.81
C ALA A 104 1.44 8.02 -11.77
N HIS A 105 2.06 8.15 -12.95
CA HIS A 105 3.47 8.54 -13.08
C HIS A 105 3.78 9.86 -12.34
N ASP A 106 2.86 10.82 -12.40
CA ASP A 106 2.98 12.13 -11.75
C ASP A 106 2.98 12.03 -10.22
N ALA A 107 2.12 11.19 -9.64
CA ALA A 107 2.07 10.98 -8.19
C ALA A 107 3.38 10.36 -7.70
N LEU A 108 3.84 9.29 -8.36
CA LEU A 108 5.07 8.60 -7.99
C LEU A 108 6.31 9.49 -8.14
N ARG A 109 6.40 10.26 -9.23
CA ARG A 109 7.45 11.27 -9.42
C ARG A 109 7.40 12.33 -8.34
N GLY A 110 6.23 12.87 -8.04
CA GLY A 110 6.05 13.90 -7.01
C GLY A 110 6.53 13.44 -5.63
N TRP A 111 6.27 12.18 -5.25
CA TRP A 111 6.78 11.64 -3.98
C TRP A 111 8.30 11.49 -3.99
N LEU A 112 8.88 10.99 -5.08
CA LEU A 112 10.33 10.83 -5.23
C LEU A 112 11.05 12.17 -5.24
N ASP A 113 10.52 13.16 -5.94
CA ASP A 113 11.09 14.51 -6.02
C ASP A 113 11.10 15.19 -4.66
N ARG A 114 10.01 15.08 -3.88
CA ARG A 114 9.96 15.60 -2.50
C ARG A 114 11.01 14.92 -1.61
N CYS A 115 11.13 13.59 -1.70
CA CYS A 115 12.16 12.86 -0.97
C CYS A 115 13.57 13.35 -1.36
N ASN A 116 13.85 13.46 -2.65
CA ASN A 116 15.15 13.89 -3.16
C ASN A 116 15.49 15.32 -2.72
N GLN A 117 14.52 16.24 -2.77
CA GLN A 117 14.69 17.62 -2.28
C GLN A 117 15.01 17.69 -0.79
N ALA A 118 14.48 16.75 0.01
CA ALA A 118 14.79 16.61 1.43
C ALA A 118 16.08 15.80 1.70
N GLY A 119 16.82 15.37 0.66
CA GLY A 119 18.03 14.55 0.81
C GLY A 119 17.75 13.07 1.16
N LEU A 120 16.54 12.58 0.91
CA LEU A 120 16.11 11.22 1.19
C LEU A 120 16.07 10.38 -0.08
N THR A 121 16.39 9.09 0.03
CA THR A 121 16.27 8.13 -1.07
C THR A 121 15.58 6.84 -0.60
N PRO A 122 14.25 6.73 -0.78
CA PRO A 122 13.50 5.52 -0.43
C PRO A 122 14.08 4.26 -1.08
N THR A 123 14.15 3.19 -0.30
CA THR A 123 14.57 1.84 -0.74
C THR A 123 13.41 1.02 -1.27
N ALA A 124 12.21 1.30 -0.78
CA ALA A 124 10.96 0.83 -1.32
C ALA A 124 9.88 1.91 -1.16
N ILE A 125 8.89 1.85 -2.04
CA ILE A 125 7.63 2.54 -1.89
C ILE A 125 6.54 1.46 -1.91
N VAL A 126 5.73 1.37 -0.87
CA VAL A 126 4.81 0.23 -0.66
C VAL A 126 3.37 0.74 -0.51
N PRO A 127 2.39 0.18 -1.25
CA PRO A 127 0.98 0.53 -1.07
C PRO A 127 0.51 0.24 0.35
N GLU A 128 -0.07 1.25 1.00
CA GLU A 128 -0.53 1.15 2.39
C GLU A 128 -1.49 -0.02 2.66
N PRO A 129 -2.48 -0.36 1.80
CA PRO A 129 -3.35 -1.50 2.06
C PRO A 129 -2.58 -2.82 2.22
N LEU A 130 -1.46 -3.02 1.50
CA LEU A 130 -0.65 -4.24 1.59
C LEU A 130 0.17 -4.35 2.88
N LEU A 131 0.15 -3.32 3.73
CA LEU A 131 0.77 -3.31 5.06
C LEU A 131 -0.24 -3.62 6.17
N LEU A 132 -1.52 -3.81 5.87
CA LEU A 132 -2.44 -4.37 6.85
C LEU A 132 -2.27 -5.89 6.96
N PRO A 133 -2.45 -6.51 8.13
CA PRO A 133 -2.40 -7.96 8.23
C PRO A 133 -3.49 -8.61 7.37
N TRP A 134 -3.26 -9.82 6.89
CA TRP A 134 -4.26 -10.55 6.13
C TRP A 134 -4.11 -12.06 6.32
N ARG A 135 -5.25 -12.75 6.37
CA ARG A 135 -5.35 -14.20 6.27
C ARG A 135 -6.66 -14.55 5.56
N GLU A 136 -6.69 -15.73 4.97
CA GLU A 136 -7.89 -16.24 4.33
C GLU A 136 -9.09 -16.17 5.28
N GLY A 137 -10.22 -15.69 4.75
CA GLY A 137 -11.45 -15.55 5.54
C GLY A 137 -11.54 -14.28 6.38
N GLU A 138 -10.50 -13.44 6.41
CA GLU A 138 -10.51 -12.22 7.21
C GLU A 138 -10.05 -11.00 6.44
N TRP A 139 -10.78 -9.90 6.59
CA TRP A 139 -10.37 -8.61 6.06
C TRP A 139 -9.92 -7.70 7.20
N SER A 140 -9.05 -6.76 6.86
CA SER A 140 -8.53 -5.78 7.81
C SER A 140 -9.02 -4.39 7.47
N VAL A 141 -9.41 -3.64 8.50
CA VAL A 141 -9.88 -2.27 8.42
C VAL A 141 -9.10 -1.43 9.43
N LEU A 142 -8.33 -0.46 8.95
CA LEU A 142 -7.64 0.52 9.77
C LEU A 142 -8.36 1.86 9.67
N LEU A 143 -8.98 2.26 10.79
CA LEU A 143 -9.69 3.52 10.91
C LEU A 143 -8.73 4.62 11.36
N GLU A 144 -8.64 5.68 10.55
CA GLU A 144 -7.98 6.93 10.92
C GLU A 144 -9.02 8.05 11.05
N PRO A 145 -8.69 9.23 11.59
CA PRO A 145 -9.70 10.28 11.84
C PRO A 145 -10.48 10.73 10.60
N GLN A 146 -9.85 10.80 9.43
CA GLN A 146 -10.45 11.31 8.19
C GLN A 146 -10.56 10.26 7.07
N ARG A 147 -9.77 9.19 7.16
CA ARG A 147 -9.64 8.15 6.14
C ARG A 147 -9.75 6.76 6.76
N VAL A 148 -9.84 5.77 5.90
CA VAL A 148 -9.83 4.36 6.25
C VAL A 148 -9.03 3.61 5.20
N VAL A 149 -8.30 2.59 5.65
CA VAL A 149 -7.58 1.65 4.79
C VAL A 149 -8.17 0.26 5.01
N VAL A 150 -8.46 -0.44 3.93
CA VAL A 150 -9.07 -1.77 3.96
C VAL A 150 -8.22 -2.73 3.14
N ARG A 151 -7.96 -3.92 3.68
CA ARG A 151 -7.35 -5.04 2.96
C ARG A 151 -8.34 -6.19 2.89
N THR A 152 -8.81 -6.48 1.68
CA THR A 152 -9.84 -7.49 1.37
C THR A 152 -9.25 -8.80 0.85
N GLY A 153 -7.96 -8.81 0.51
CA GLY A 153 -7.30 -9.99 -0.06
C GLY A 153 -5.79 -10.03 0.17
N SER A 154 -5.17 -11.10 -0.31
CA SER A 154 -3.71 -11.27 -0.29
C SER A 154 -3.01 -10.13 -1.03
N TRP A 155 -3.64 -9.59 -2.06
CA TRP A 155 -3.15 -8.48 -2.88
C TRP A 155 -4.23 -7.46 -3.20
N GLU A 156 -5.29 -7.39 -2.39
CA GLU A 156 -6.49 -6.60 -2.67
C GLU A 156 -6.83 -5.74 -1.46
N GLY A 157 -7.31 -4.53 -1.74
CA GLY A 157 -7.60 -3.53 -0.73
C GLY A 157 -7.72 -2.15 -1.36
N PHE A 158 -8.20 -1.21 -0.56
CA PHE A 158 -8.44 0.17 -0.96
C PHE A 158 -8.23 1.11 0.24
N ALA A 159 -8.10 2.39 -0.03
CA ALA A 159 -8.27 3.43 0.97
C ALA A 159 -9.30 4.44 0.49
N THR A 160 -10.02 5.06 1.43
CA THR A 160 -11.10 5.99 1.14
C THR A 160 -11.33 6.94 2.33
N GLU A 161 -12.12 7.98 2.11
CA GLU A 161 -12.65 8.85 3.17
C GLU A 161 -13.58 8.07 4.12
N ARG A 162 -13.63 8.49 5.39
CA ARG A 162 -14.38 7.79 6.46
C ARG A 162 -15.88 7.69 6.20
N ASP A 163 -16.45 8.67 5.51
CA ASP A 163 -17.87 8.75 5.16
C ASP A 163 -18.27 7.81 4.02
N LEU A 164 -17.33 7.50 3.10
CA LEU A 164 -17.53 6.54 2.01
C LEU A 164 -17.29 5.08 2.41
N LEU A 165 -16.74 4.83 3.61
CA LEU A 165 -16.40 3.49 4.08
C LEU A 165 -17.57 2.52 3.98
N GLU A 166 -18.74 2.90 4.51
CA GLU A 166 -19.89 2.00 4.56
C GLU A 166 -20.33 1.57 3.16
N LEU A 167 -20.38 2.52 2.21
CA LEU A 167 -20.74 2.25 0.83
C LEU A 167 -19.76 1.28 0.17
N LEU A 168 -18.46 1.58 0.23
CA LEU A 168 -17.44 0.79 -0.47
C LEU A 168 -17.21 -0.58 0.18
N LEU A 169 -17.27 -0.67 1.52
CA LEU A 169 -17.15 -1.94 2.22
C LEU A 169 -18.34 -2.85 1.96
N ASN A 170 -19.57 -2.30 1.93
CA ASN A 170 -20.75 -3.06 1.54
C ASN A 170 -20.67 -3.54 0.08
N GLN A 171 -20.22 -2.68 -0.83
CA GLN A 171 -20.00 -3.06 -2.23
C GLN A 171 -18.99 -4.21 -2.34
N ALA A 172 -17.84 -4.10 -1.67
CA ALA A 172 -16.83 -5.16 -1.65
C ALA A 172 -17.39 -6.48 -1.09
N LEU A 173 -18.19 -6.43 -0.01
CA LEU A 173 -18.84 -7.61 0.55
C LEU A 173 -19.84 -8.25 -0.41
N VAL A 174 -20.58 -7.44 -1.18
CA VAL A 174 -21.50 -7.94 -2.22
C VAL A 174 -20.72 -8.62 -3.35
N GLU A 175 -19.65 -7.99 -3.83
CA GLU A 175 -18.78 -8.51 -4.89
C GLU A 175 -18.08 -9.80 -4.49
N ALA A 176 -17.71 -9.94 -3.21
CA ALA A 176 -17.09 -11.14 -2.69
C ALA A 176 -18.01 -12.37 -2.77
N GLY A 177 -19.34 -12.19 -2.75
CA GLY A 177 -20.30 -13.30 -2.88
C GLY A 177 -20.06 -14.41 -1.86
N ASP A 178 -19.80 -15.63 -2.33
CA ASP A 178 -19.48 -16.79 -1.47
C ASP A 178 -18.07 -16.71 -0.84
N ALA A 179 -17.20 -15.83 -1.36
CA ALA A 179 -15.85 -15.59 -0.85
C ALA A 179 -15.78 -14.45 0.18
N LYS A 180 -16.93 -14.03 0.74
CA LYS A 180 -16.99 -13.07 1.84
C LYS A 180 -16.12 -13.50 3.03
N PRO A 181 -15.57 -12.54 3.78
CA PRO A 181 -14.84 -12.85 4.99
C PRO A 181 -15.81 -13.37 6.05
N GLN A 182 -15.35 -14.28 6.92
CA GLN A 182 -16.07 -14.59 8.14
C GLN A 182 -15.88 -13.48 9.19
N ARG A 183 -14.80 -12.69 9.08
CA ARG A 183 -14.45 -11.67 10.07
C ARG A 183 -13.85 -10.41 9.45
N LEU A 184 -14.27 -9.25 9.95
CA LEU A 184 -13.54 -7.98 9.78
C LEU A 184 -12.78 -7.66 11.05
N ARG A 185 -11.47 -7.52 10.92
CA ARG A 185 -10.59 -7.05 11.99
C ARG A 185 -10.45 -5.55 11.90
N VAL A 186 -10.77 -4.84 12.98
CA VAL A 186 -10.86 -3.37 13.00
C VAL A 186 -9.86 -2.79 13.99
N TRP A 187 -8.98 -1.91 13.50
CA TRP A 187 -8.02 -1.13 14.27
C TRP A 187 -8.35 0.36 14.23
N GLY A 188 -7.84 1.13 15.20
CA GLY A 188 -7.91 2.59 15.21
C GLY A 188 -9.29 3.19 15.54
N GLY A 189 -10.29 2.35 15.85
CA GLY A 189 -11.61 2.82 16.24
C GLY A 189 -12.66 1.72 16.29
N THR A 190 -13.91 2.15 16.26
CA THR A 190 -15.08 1.26 16.17
C THR A 190 -15.75 1.47 14.83
N LEU A 191 -16.05 0.38 14.15
CA LEU A 191 -16.88 0.36 12.95
C LEU A 191 -18.35 0.26 13.37
N SER A 192 -19.24 1.01 12.72
CA SER A 192 -20.68 0.79 12.86
C SER A 192 -21.04 -0.63 12.38
N PRO A 193 -22.07 -1.27 12.98
CA PRO A 193 -22.56 -2.56 12.49
C PRO A 193 -22.89 -2.48 11.00
N LEU A 194 -22.41 -3.46 10.24
CA LEU A 194 -22.69 -3.56 8.81
C LEU A 194 -24.08 -4.14 8.57
N ALA A 195 -24.64 -3.83 7.40
CA ALA A 195 -25.90 -4.42 6.96
C ALA A 195 -25.79 -5.94 6.74
N ALA A 196 -24.58 -6.44 6.43
CA ALA A 196 -24.27 -7.86 6.32
C ALA A 196 -24.15 -8.48 7.72
N THR A 197 -25.13 -9.31 8.10
CA THR A 197 -25.23 -9.93 9.43
C THR A 197 -24.39 -11.19 9.60
N ASP A 198 -23.78 -11.69 8.54
CA ASP A 198 -22.98 -12.92 8.48
C ASP A 198 -21.48 -12.71 8.74
N VAL A 199 -21.04 -11.46 8.91
CA VAL A 199 -19.62 -11.12 9.12
C VAL A 199 -19.38 -10.66 10.55
N GLU A 200 -18.48 -11.34 11.26
CA GLU A 200 -18.10 -10.98 12.63
C GLU A 200 -17.20 -9.72 12.64
N LEU A 201 -17.54 -8.73 13.45
CA LEU A 201 -16.67 -7.57 13.70
C LEU A 201 -15.78 -7.85 14.92
N LEU A 202 -14.48 -7.99 14.68
CA LEU A 202 -13.48 -8.13 15.74
C LEU A 202 -12.69 -6.83 15.88
N ARG A 203 -12.85 -6.17 17.02
CA ARG A 203 -11.98 -5.05 17.39
C ARG A 203 -10.65 -5.59 17.87
N GLU A 204 -9.58 -5.04 17.31
CA GLU A 204 -8.22 -5.42 17.66
C GLU A 204 -7.59 -4.35 18.55
N ASP A 205 -7.00 -4.82 19.65
CA ASP A 205 -6.16 -3.97 20.50
C ASP A 205 -4.76 -3.88 19.90
N GLY A 206 -4.16 -2.70 19.97
CA GLY A 206 -2.99 -2.41 19.17
C GLY A 206 -2.13 -1.25 19.56
N PRO A 207 -0.95 -1.10 18.92
CA PRO A 207 -0.30 0.18 18.83
C PRO A 207 -1.33 1.29 18.61
N PRO A 208 -1.28 2.36 19.42
CA PRO A 208 -2.27 3.42 19.34
C PRO A 208 -2.21 4.13 17.99
N GLU A 209 -1.09 4.03 17.30
CA GLU A 209 -0.78 4.83 16.13
C GLU A 209 -0.67 3.97 14.84
N PRO A 210 -1.35 4.37 13.75
CA PRO A 210 -1.36 3.67 12.46
C PRO A 210 0.01 3.27 11.92
N LEU A 211 1.01 4.17 11.98
CA LEU A 211 2.32 3.93 11.39
C LEU A 211 3.09 2.78 12.07
N GLN A 212 2.98 2.65 13.40
CA GLN A 212 3.57 1.53 14.14
C GLN A 212 2.99 0.20 13.67
N TRP A 213 1.66 0.17 13.43
CA TRP A 213 0.98 -1.02 12.95
C TRP A 213 1.42 -1.43 11.55
N LEU A 214 1.40 -0.48 10.61
CA LEU A 214 1.83 -0.71 9.23
C LEU A 214 3.28 -1.21 9.17
N ALA A 215 4.17 -0.61 9.95
CA ALA A 215 5.57 -1.01 10.03
C ALA A 215 5.75 -2.43 10.59
N SER A 216 5.02 -2.79 11.65
CA SER A 216 5.11 -4.12 12.28
C SER A 216 4.58 -5.26 11.40
N SER A 217 3.71 -4.95 10.44
CA SER A 217 3.10 -5.90 9.51
C SER A 217 3.89 -6.05 8.21
N TYR A 218 4.98 -5.28 8.03
CA TYR A 218 5.78 -5.31 6.80
C TYR A 218 6.50 -6.64 6.62
N LEU A 219 6.20 -7.31 5.51
CA LEU A 219 6.91 -8.48 5.03
C LEU A 219 7.32 -8.24 3.58
N PRO A 220 8.63 -8.16 3.24
CA PRO A 220 9.09 -7.88 1.88
C PRO A 220 8.51 -8.81 0.80
N THR A 221 8.11 -10.02 1.18
CA THR A 221 7.53 -11.04 0.28
C THR A 221 6.02 -10.93 0.09
N LYS A 222 5.33 -10.09 0.88
CA LYS A 222 3.86 -9.91 0.89
C LYS A 222 3.43 -8.49 0.51
N VAL A 223 4.33 -7.76 -0.15
CA VAL A 223 4.11 -6.39 -0.62
C VAL A 223 4.58 -6.23 -2.06
N ILE A 224 4.07 -5.21 -2.74
CA ILE A 224 4.55 -4.77 -4.06
C ILE A 224 5.38 -3.51 -3.83
N ASN A 225 6.65 -3.53 -4.23
CA ASN A 225 7.47 -2.32 -4.25
C ASN A 225 7.21 -1.56 -5.56
N LEU A 226 6.80 -0.29 -5.49
CA LEU A 226 6.54 0.54 -6.65
C LEU A 226 7.82 0.94 -7.41
N LEU A 227 9.01 0.82 -6.79
CA LEU A 227 10.31 1.14 -7.42
C LEU A 227 10.77 0.06 -8.41
N GLN A 228 10.08 -0.03 -9.55
CA GLN A 228 10.33 -0.98 -10.64
C GLN A 228 10.46 -0.26 -11.99
N GLY A 229 11.01 -0.94 -12.99
CA GLY A 229 11.14 -0.39 -14.34
C GLY A 229 11.89 0.94 -14.37
N ALA A 230 11.25 1.98 -14.91
CA ALA A 230 11.79 3.34 -15.00
C ALA A 230 12.13 3.98 -13.63
N TYR A 231 11.53 3.50 -12.54
CA TYR A 231 11.76 3.96 -11.17
C TYR A 231 12.65 3.03 -10.36
N SER A 232 13.22 1.99 -10.98
CA SER A 232 14.16 1.12 -10.30
C SER A 232 15.43 1.89 -9.95
N ARG A 233 16.03 1.56 -8.81
CA ARG A 233 17.28 2.21 -8.38
C ARG A 233 18.42 2.09 -9.40
N GLN A 234 18.43 1.05 -10.23
CA GLN A 234 19.43 0.86 -11.27
C GLN A 234 19.27 1.85 -12.44
N ALA A 235 18.07 2.38 -12.69
CA ALA A 235 17.82 3.36 -13.74
C ALA A 235 18.47 4.74 -13.48
N HIS A 236 18.76 5.06 -12.22
CA HIS A 236 19.33 6.35 -11.81
C HIS A 236 20.87 6.41 -11.83
N TRP A 237 21.57 5.29 -12.09
CA TRP A 237 23.04 5.25 -12.21
C TRP A 237 23.56 5.39 -13.66
N GLY A 238 22.67 5.73 -14.59
CA GLY A 238 22.95 5.74 -16.03
C GLY A 238 22.66 7.07 -16.74
N ARG A 239 22.86 8.21 -16.08
CA ARG A 239 22.93 9.52 -16.73
C ARG A 239 24.12 10.32 -16.23
#